data_AF-J4TIW5-F1
#
_entry.id   AF-J4TIW5-F1
#
_cell.length_a   1.000
_cell.length_b   1.000
_cell.length_c   1.000
_cell.angle_alpha   90.00
_cell.angle_beta   90.00
_cell.angle_gamma   90.00
#
_symmetry.space_group_name_H-M   'P 1'
#
loop_
_entity.id
_entity.type
_entity.pdbx_description
1 polymer ?
#
loop_
_entity_poly.entity_id
_entity_poly.type
_entity_poly.pdbx_seq_one_letter_code
_entity_poly.pdbx_strand_id
1 'polypeptide(L)'
;MVQTAVSTFGTLTGVVNNAGIVRDAMISQATEADWDGVIAVHLKGTFAVTKHACDYWRGQAKGGSAVDARIVNTVSGSGLWGNISQSAYGAAKAAIANLTVVSAMEMRRYGVTANAISPLAATRMSAEVFADRAGDPALEPARSSAVVAWLQSAESSWLTGQILRINGHTLSRIEGFTESDHCYRAKDGMNLAFSEVGQAVSWLWGASPRGLAGPLPTA
;
A
#
# COMPACT_ATOMS: atom_id res chain seq x y z
N MET A 1 -2.17 9.63 21.47
CA MET A 1 -1.06 8.92 20.82
C MET A 1 0.12 9.85 20.55
N VAL A 2 0.06 10.75 19.56
CA VAL A 2 1.18 11.69 19.28
C VAL A 2 1.55 12.52 20.51
N GLN A 3 0.57 13.18 21.13
CA GLN A 3 0.81 13.96 22.35
C GLN A 3 1.41 13.11 23.47
N THR A 4 0.96 11.86 23.62
CA THR A 4 1.47 10.91 24.61
C THR A 4 2.97 10.65 24.39
N ALA A 5 3.38 10.34 23.15
CA ALA A 5 4.78 10.11 22.82
C ALA A 5 5.64 11.34 23.13
N VAL A 6 5.18 12.52 22.72
CA VAL A 6 5.89 13.80 22.95
C VAL A 6 5.97 14.12 24.44
N SER A 7 4.88 13.96 25.21
CA SER A 7 4.90 14.25 26.65
C SER A 7 5.77 13.29 27.45
N THR A 8 5.89 12.04 27.00
CA THR A 8 6.63 10.99 27.72
C THR A 8 8.11 10.97 27.34
N PHE A 9 8.43 11.13 26.06
CA PHE A 9 9.78 10.96 25.52
C PHE A 9 10.39 12.25 24.97
N GLY A 10 9.67 13.38 25.05
CA GLY A 10 10.12 14.69 24.58
C GLY A 10 9.96 14.91 23.07
N THR A 11 9.79 13.86 22.28
CA THR A 11 9.67 13.96 20.82
C THR A 11 8.94 12.75 20.21
N LEU A 12 8.67 12.83 18.90
CA LEU A 12 8.19 11.73 18.08
C LEU A 12 9.11 11.58 16.87
N THR A 13 9.81 10.44 16.75
CA THR A 13 10.74 10.17 15.64
C THR A 13 10.13 9.27 14.56
N GLY A 14 9.03 8.59 14.83
CA GLY A 14 8.34 7.83 13.81
C GLY A 14 7.05 7.19 14.28
N VAL A 15 6.31 6.63 13.33
CA VAL A 15 5.04 5.93 13.56
C VAL A 15 5.01 4.63 12.78
N VAL A 16 4.49 3.57 13.40
CA VAL A 16 4.21 2.29 12.73
C VAL A 16 2.71 2.03 12.78
N ASN A 17 2.03 2.16 11.64
CA ASN A 17 0.59 1.94 11.52
C ASN A 17 0.30 0.46 11.26
N ASN A 18 0.18 -0.31 12.35
CA ASN A 18 -0.01 -1.76 12.31
C ASN A 18 -1.41 -2.26 12.74
N ALA A 19 -2.18 -1.43 13.45
CA ALA A 19 -3.49 -1.84 13.98
C ALA A 19 -4.43 -2.38 12.88
N GLY A 20 -5.19 -3.43 13.20
CA GLY A 20 -6.00 -4.12 12.22
C GLY A 20 -6.96 -5.16 12.77
N ILE A 21 -7.99 -5.45 11.98
CA ILE A 21 -9.01 -6.49 12.20
C ILE A 21 -9.37 -7.15 10.86
N VAL A 22 -9.96 -8.34 10.91
CA VAL A 22 -10.52 -9.02 9.73
C VAL A 22 -12.01 -9.29 9.95
N ARG A 23 -12.78 -9.21 8.86
CA ARG A 23 -14.22 -9.48 8.78
C ARG A 23 -14.48 -10.04 7.38
N ASP A 24 -13.98 -11.25 7.17
CA ASP A 24 -13.94 -11.84 5.83
C ASP A 24 -15.32 -12.35 5.45
N ALA A 25 -15.82 -11.91 4.30
CA ALA A 25 -17.09 -12.29 3.72
C ALA A 25 -17.05 -12.06 2.20
N MET A 26 -17.74 -12.93 1.44
CA MET A 26 -18.00 -12.64 0.03
C MET A 26 -18.74 -11.31 -0.09
N ILE A 27 -18.53 -10.56 -1.18
CA ILE A 27 -19.17 -9.24 -1.37
C ILE A 27 -20.69 -9.29 -1.17
N SER A 28 -21.34 -10.37 -1.63
CA SER A 28 -22.79 -10.58 -1.50
C SER A 28 -23.27 -10.89 -0.08
N GLN A 29 -22.35 -11.18 0.86
CA GLN A 29 -22.64 -11.56 2.24
C GLN A 29 -22.09 -10.57 3.26
N ALA A 30 -21.19 -9.67 2.84
CA ALA A 30 -20.61 -8.66 3.72
C ALA A 30 -21.68 -7.69 4.22
N THR A 31 -21.67 -7.41 5.52
CA THR A 31 -22.54 -6.40 6.10
C THR A 31 -21.89 -5.01 6.03
N GLU A 32 -22.70 -3.95 6.07
CA GLU A 32 -22.20 -2.58 6.17
C GLU A 32 -21.35 -2.37 7.44
N ALA A 33 -21.75 -2.96 8.56
CA ALA A 33 -20.99 -2.88 9.82
C ALA A 33 -19.60 -3.54 9.73
N ASP A 34 -19.50 -4.68 9.01
CA ASP A 34 -18.21 -5.33 8.77
C ASP A 34 -17.30 -4.48 7.90
N TRP A 35 -17.86 -3.91 6.82
CA TRP A 35 -17.16 -2.97 5.95
C TRP A 35 -16.64 -1.77 6.74
N ASP A 36 -17.53 -1.08 7.44
CA ASP A 36 -17.21 0.11 8.22
C ASP A 36 -16.19 -0.17 9.31
N GLY A 37 -16.32 -1.30 10.01
CA GLY A 37 -15.36 -1.72 11.03
C GLY A 37 -13.95 -1.85 10.46
N VAL A 38 -13.80 -2.55 9.32
CA VAL A 38 -12.50 -2.75 8.67
C VAL A 38 -11.94 -1.43 8.14
N ILE A 39 -12.74 -0.61 7.44
CA ILE A 39 -12.31 0.70 6.93
C ILE A 39 -11.92 1.65 8.07
N ALA A 40 -12.71 1.68 9.15
CA ALA A 40 -12.46 2.56 10.29
C ALA A 40 -11.14 2.24 10.99
N VAL A 41 -10.86 0.96 11.26
CA VAL A 41 -9.63 0.54 11.95
C VAL A 41 -8.42 0.70 11.03
N HIS A 42 -8.49 0.19 9.81
CA HIS A 42 -7.33 0.16 8.93
C HIS A 42 -7.08 1.52 8.28
N LEU A 43 -7.98 1.97 7.41
CA LEU A 43 -7.72 3.13 6.57
C LEU A 43 -7.83 4.42 7.38
N LYS A 44 -8.97 4.64 8.05
CA LYS A 44 -9.19 5.86 8.85
C LYS A 44 -8.24 5.94 10.04
N GLY A 45 -7.96 4.82 10.71
CA GLY A 45 -6.97 4.74 11.79
C GLY A 45 -5.56 5.11 11.32
N THR A 46 -5.10 4.51 10.21
CA THR A 46 -3.79 4.83 9.61
C THR A 46 -3.70 6.30 9.20
N PHE A 47 -4.74 6.82 8.55
CA PHE A 47 -4.80 8.23 8.16
C PHE A 47 -4.75 9.16 9.37
N ALA A 48 -5.53 8.88 10.42
CA ALA A 48 -5.59 9.74 11.60
C ALA A 48 -4.23 9.86 12.30
N VAL A 49 -3.55 8.73 12.55
CA VAL A 49 -2.21 8.74 13.17
C VAL A 49 -1.22 9.47 12.28
N THR A 50 -1.21 9.16 10.98
CA THR A 50 -0.32 9.80 10.00
C THR A 50 -0.54 11.30 9.94
N LYS A 51 -1.79 11.76 9.80
CA LYS A 51 -2.15 13.19 9.77
C LYS A 51 -1.58 13.92 10.97
N HIS A 52 -1.79 13.40 12.18
CA HIS A 52 -1.38 14.08 13.41
C HIS A 52 0.14 14.06 13.60
N ALA A 53 0.83 12.99 13.19
CA ALA A 53 2.29 12.94 13.19
C ALA A 53 2.88 13.94 12.18
N CYS A 54 2.34 13.99 10.96
CA CYS A 54 2.73 14.94 9.93
C CYS A 54 2.54 16.40 10.37
N ASP A 55 1.42 16.71 11.02
CA ASP A 55 1.15 18.05 11.56
C ASP A 55 2.19 18.47 12.61
N TYR A 56 2.54 17.56 13.52
CA TYR A 56 3.60 17.77 14.52
C TYR A 56 4.96 18.04 13.87
N TRP A 57 5.41 17.20 12.94
CA TRP A 57 6.70 17.37 12.26
C TRP A 57 6.75 18.61 11.39
N ARG A 58 5.67 18.94 10.69
CA ARG A 58 5.55 20.18 9.94
C ARG A 58 5.66 21.40 10.85
N GLY A 59 5.07 21.34 12.04
CA GLY A 59 5.20 22.38 13.08
C GLY A 59 6.66 22.55 13.54
N GLN A 60 7.36 21.45 13.82
CA GLN A 60 8.79 21.45 14.17
C GLN A 60 9.64 22.08 13.07
N ALA A 61 9.46 21.66 11.82
CA ALA A 61 10.20 22.20 10.68
C ALA A 61 9.95 23.71 10.47
N LYS A 62 8.70 24.18 10.64
CA LYS A 62 8.37 25.62 10.59
C LYS A 62 9.01 26.41 11.73
N GLY A 63 9.22 25.78 12.89
CA GLY A 63 9.93 26.36 14.03
C GLY A 63 11.45 26.37 13.88
N GLY A 64 11.99 25.86 12.76
CA GLY A 64 13.44 25.80 12.49
C GLY A 64 14.13 24.54 13.00
N SER A 65 13.39 23.59 13.61
CA SER A 65 13.96 22.31 14.03
C SER A 65 14.25 21.42 12.82
N ALA A 66 15.43 20.78 12.81
CA ALA A 66 15.69 19.68 11.89
C ALA A 66 14.78 18.49 12.25
N VAL A 67 14.10 17.94 11.25
CA VAL A 67 13.24 16.77 11.41
C VAL A 67 13.87 15.60 10.66
N ASP A 68 14.04 14.49 11.36
CA ASP A 68 14.42 13.20 10.79
C ASP A 68 13.41 12.17 11.31
N ALA A 69 12.36 11.92 10.52
CA ALA A 69 11.24 11.09 10.98
C ALA A 69 10.75 10.08 9.95
N ARG A 70 10.04 9.06 10.42
CA ARG A 70 9.71 7.86 9.65
C ARG A 70 8.26 7.43 9.84
N ILE A 71 7.56 7.15 8.76
CA ILE A 71 6.25 6.50 8.75
C ILE A 71 6.41 5.11 8.12
N VAL A 72 5.98 4.08 8.84
CA VAL A 72 5.87 2.72 8.32
C VAL A 72 4.42 2.28 8.38
N ASN A 73 3.80 2.09 7.22
CA ASN A 73 2.45 1.57 7.11
C ASN A 73 2.46 0.05 6.88
N THR A 74 1.43 -0.65 7.37
CA THR A 74 1.26 -2.09 7.08
C THR A 74 0.22 -2.28 5.97
N VAL A 75 0.65 -2.70 4.79
CA VAL A 75 -0.21 -3.15 3.68
C VAL A 75 -0.35 -4.68 3.69
N SER A 76 -0.95 -5.27 2.66
CA SER A 76 -1.09 -6.72 2.52
C SER A 76 -1.16 -7.11 1.05
N GLY A 77 -0.85 -8.37 0.75
CA GLY A 77 -1.12 -8.96 -0.56
C GLY A 77 -2.58 -8.80 -0.99
N SER A 78 -3.54 -8.85 -0.07
CA SER A 78 -4.96 -8.63 -0.37
C SER A 78 -5.24 -7.23 -0.95
N GLY A 79 -4.43 -6.23 -0.59
CA GLY A 79 -4.53 -4.88 -1.17
C GLY A 79 -3.69 -4.68 -2.44
N LEU A 80 -2.72 -5.56 -2.69
CA LEU A 80 -1.84 -5.47 -3.86
C LEU A 80 -2.38 -6.28 -5.05
N TRP A 81 -2.97 -7.44 -4.79
CA TRP A 81 -3.42 -8.39 -5.81
C TRP A 81 -4.88 -8.83 -5.66
N GLY A 82 -5.56 -8.35 -4.60
CA GLY A 82 -6.87 -8.86 -4.23
C GLY A 82 -6.79 -10.18 -3.45
N ASN A 83 -7.86 -10.48 -2.72
CA ASN A 83 -8.08 -11.79 -2.12
C ASN A 83 -9.58 -12.04 -2.03
N ILE A 84 -10.01 -13.27 -2.31
CA ILE A 84 -11.42 -13.68 -2.20
C ILE A 84 -11.87 -13.43 -0.75
N SER A 85 -13.15 -13.05 -0.58
CA SER A 85 -13.80 -12.70 0.68
C SER A 85 -13.19 -11.53 1.48
N GLN A 86 -12.23 -10.79 0.93
CA GLN A 86 -11.56 -9.69 1.63
C GLN A 86 -11.78 -8.33 0.95
N SER A 87 -13.01 -8.03 0.52
CA SER A 87 -13.31 -6.79 -0.19
C SER A 87 -12.96 -5.53 0.63
N ALA A 88 -13.45 -5.43 1.86
CA ALA A 88 -13.18 -4.29 2.74
C ALA A 88 -11.69 -4.22 3.14
N TYR A 89 -11.09 -5.36 3.47
CA TYR A 89 -9.70 -5.44 3.91
C TYR A 89 -8.74 -5.12 2.75
N GLY A 90 -8.95 -5.73 1.58
CA GLY A 90 -8.21 -5.45 0.36
C GLY A 90 -8.32 -3.99 -0.05
N ALA A 91 -9.53 -3.42 -0.06
CA ALA A 91 -9.75 -2.00 -0.35
C ALA A 91 -9.00 -1.09 0.64
N ALA A 92 -9.08 -1.35 1.94
CA ALA A 92 -8.35 -0.59 2.95
C ALA A 92 -6.82 -0.66 2.74
N LYS A 93 -6.29 -1.86 2.48
CA LYS A 93 -4.84 -2.06 2.29
C LYS A 93 -4.32 -1.45 0.98
N ALA A 94 -5.12 -1.49 -0.09
CA ALA A 94 -4.81 -0.79 -1.35
C ALA A 94 -4.78 0.73 -1.15
N ALA A 95 -5.77 1.27 -0.42
CA ALA A 95 -5.81 2.69 -0.09
C ALA A 95 -4.62 3.12 0.79
N ILE A 96 -4.20 2.29 1.75
CA ILE A 96 -3.01 2.53 2.57
C ILE A 96 -1.72 2.51 1.72
N ALA A 97 -1.63 1.64 0.72
CA ALA A 97 -0.51 1.62 -0.21
C ALA A 97 -0.36 2.97 -0.92
N ASN A 98 -1.46 3.51 -1.47
CA ASN A 98 -1.42 4.82 -2.12
C ASN A 98 -1.25 5.99 -1.13
N LEU A 99 -1.87 5.91 0.06
CA LEU A 99 -1.65 6.89 1.13
C LEU A 99 -0.18 6.99 1.52
N THR A 100 0.56 5.89 1.46
CA THR A 100 2.02 5.86 1.71
C THR A 100 2.77 6.68 0.67
N VAL A 101 2.45 6.51 -0.61
CA VAL A 101 3.06 7.28 -1.72
C VAL A 101 2.78 8.77 -1.57
N VAL A 102 1.52 9.14 -1.31
CA VAL A 102 1.14 10.55 -1.11
C VAL A 102 1.83 11.15 0.12
N SER A 103 1.84 10.44 1.25
CA SER A 103 2.51 10.90 2.47
C SER A 103 4.02 11.11 2.24
N ALA A 104 4.66 10.24 1.47
CA ALA A 104 6.06 10.38 1.08
C ALA A 104 6.30 11.65 0.27
N MET A 105 5.45 11.92 -0.73
CA MET A 105 5.55 13.12 -1.58
C MET A 105 5.34 14.41 -0.79
N GLU A 106 4.30 14.47 0.04
CA GLU A 106 3.94 15.66 0.80
C GLU A 106 4.97 16.02 1.89
N MET A 107 5.55 14.99 2.52
CA MET A 107 6.37 15.17 3.72
C MET A 107 7.88 15.17 3.47
N ARG A 108 8.32 14.79 2.25
CA ARG A 108 9.75 14.78 1.88
C ARG A 108 10.47 16.09 2.20
N ARG A 109 9.84 17.23 1.94
CA ARG A 109 10.42 18.56 2.20
C ARG A 109 10.63 18.89 3.68
N TYR A 110 10.05 18.10 4.58
CA TYR A 110 10.18 18.24 6.02
C TYR A 110 11.07 17.16 6.64
N GLY A 111 11.85 16.41 5.84
CA GLY A 111 12.74 15.37 6.39
C GLY A 111 12.02 14.13 6.92
N VAL A 112 10.81 13.86 6.42
CA VAL A 112 10.05 12.66 6.77
C VAL A 112 10.00 11.70 5.60
N THR A 113 10.30 10.42 5.84
CA THR A 113 10.04 9.35 4.86
C THR A 113 8.78 8.57 5.22
N ALA A 114 8.09 8.06 4.22
CA ALA A 114 6.94 7.18 4.41
C ALA A 114 7.07 5.95 3.51
N ASN A 115 7.09 4.77 4.10
CA ASN A 115 7.16 3.50 3.39
C ASN A 115 6.11 2.55 3.95
N ALA A 116 5.86 1.44 3.25
CA ALA A 116 5.00 0.39 3.75
C ALA A 116 5.68 -0.97 3.70
N ILE A 117 5.20 -1.88 4.55
CA ILE A 117 5.55 -3.29 4.49
C ILE A 117 4.33 -4.14 4.11
N SER A 118 4.56 -5.19 3.33
CA SER A 118 3.61 -6.28 3.10
C SER A 118 4.15 -7.55 3.77
N PRO A 119 3.85 -7.78 5.07
CA PRO A 119 4.38 -8.93 5.79
C PRO A 119 3.58 -10.22 5.49
N LEU A 120 4.28 -11.35 5.48
CA LEU A 120 3.69 -12.67 5.67
C LEU A 120 4.05 -13.15 7.07
N ALA A 121 3.03 -13.32 7.91
CA ALA A 121 3.21 -13.83 9.26
C ALA A 121 1.98 -14.61 9.70
N ALA A 122 2.20 -15.71 10.43
CA ALA A 122 1.17 -16.47 11.11
C ALA A 122 0.90 -15.78 12.47
N THR A 123 -0.31 -15.26 12.61
CA THR A 123 -0.83 -14.66 13.85
C THR A 123 -2.28 -15.08 14.01
N ARG A 124 -2.93 -14.71 15.12
CA ARG A 124 -4.38 -14.90 15.27
C ARG A 124 -5.21 -14.33 14.11
N MET A 125 -4.73 -13.27 13.44
CA MET A 125 -5.43 -12.67 12.29
C MET A 125 -5.33 -13.53 11.01
N SER A 126 -4.29 -14.35 10.88
CA SER A 126 -3.94 -15.09 9.67
C SER A 126 -3.90 -16.61 9.90
N ALA A 127 -4.41 -17.07 11.04
CA ALA A 127 -4.34 -18.46 11.47
C ALA A 127 -5.01 -19.40 10.46
N GLU A 128 -6.19 -19.03 9.95
CA GLU A 128 -6.91 -19.82 8.95
C GLU A 128 -6.18 -19.83 7.60
N VAL A 129 -5.62 -18.69 7.19
CA VAL A 129 -4.87 -18.55 5.92
C VAL A 129 -3.60 -19.41 5.90
N PHE A 130 -2.96 -19.58 7.07
CA PHE A 130 -1.70 -20.33 7.19
C PHE A 130 -1.85 -21.63 7.98
N ALA A 131 -3.06 -22.20 8.06
CA ALA A 131 -3.31 -23.42 8.82
C ALA A 131 -2.38 -24.58 8.39
N ASP A 132 -2.22 -24.77 7.07
CA ASP A 132 -1.36 -25.81 6.48
C ASP A 132 0.15 -25.52 6.65
N ARG A 133 0.50 -24.33 7.13
CA ARG A 133 1.87 -23.88 7.40
C ARG A 133 2.06 -23.52 8.87
N ALA A 134 1.21 -24.05 9.75
CA ALA A 134 1.32 -23.83 11.18
C ALA A 134 2.71 -24.27 11.68
N GLY A 135 3.39 -23.38 12.40
CA GLY A 135 4.73 -23.64 12.91
C GLY A 135 5.88 -23.40 11.92
N ASP A 136 5.61 -22.96 10.68
CA ASP A 136 6.65 -22.55 9.73
C ASP A 136 7.46 -21.36 10.29
N PRO A 137 8.77 -21.50 10.57
CA PRO A 137 9.61 -20.42 11.09
C PRO A 137 9.69 -19.20 10.15
N ALA A 138 9.42 -19.38 8.86
CA ALA A 138 9.35 -18.29 7.89
C ALA A 138 8.14 -17.37 8.11
N LEU A 139 7.11 -17.84 8.83
CA LEU A 139 5.90 -17.09 9.15
C LEU A 139 5.94 -16.49 10.57
N GLU A 140 7.06 -16.59 11.27
CA GLU A 140 7.23 -15.98 12.59
C GLU A 140 7.12 -14.44 12.47
N PRO A 141 6.22 -13.78 13.22
CA PRO A 141 6.00 -12.33 13.11
C PRO A 141 7.29 -11.50 13.30
N ALA A 142 8.20 -11.98 14.13
CA ALA A 142 9.50 -11.35 14.39
C ALA A 142 10.36 -11.17 13.13
N ARG A 143 10.12 -11.96 12.07
CA ARG A 143 10.83 -11.84 10.79
C ARG A 143 10.59 -10.50 10.10
N SER A 144 9.44 -9.86 10.36
CA SER A 144 9.14 -8.54 9.81
C SER A 144 9.74 -7.40 10.63
N SER A 145 10.03 -7.62 11.92
CA SER A 145 10.43 -6.57 12.85
C SER A 145 11.77 -5.93 12.48
N ALA A 146 12.74 -6.70 11.96
CA ALA A 146 14.04 -6.17 11.56
C ALA A 146 13.91 -5.14 10.43
N VAL A 147 13.05 -5.40 9.44
CA VAL A 147 12.79 -4.48 8.33
C VAL A 147 12.07 -3.22 8.81
N VAL A 148 11.09 -3.37 9.71
CA VAL A 148 10.41 -2.22 10.32
C VAL A 148 11.39 -1.37 11.13
N ALA A 149 12.27 -1.98 11.92
CA ALA A 149 13.27 -1.27 12.71
C ALA A 149 14.26 -0.51 11.81
N TRP A 150 14.73 -1.13 10.73
CA TRP A 150 15.60 -0.47 9.75
C TRP A 150 14.90 0.71 9.05
N LEU A 151 13.61 0.56 8.68
CA LEU A 151 12.79 1.66 8.13
C LEU A 151 12.56 2.81 9.14
N GLN A 152 12.71 2.56 10.44
CA GLN A 152 12.64 3.59 11.48
C GLN A 152 14.01 4.25 11.77
N SER A 153 15.09 3.79 11.13
CA SER A 153 16.46 4.27 11.39
C SER A 153 16.90 5.42 10.47
N ALA A 154 18.03 6.06 10.83
CA ALA A 154 18.67 7.07 9.98
C ALA A 154 19.18 6.49 8.64
N GLU A 155 19.54 5.20 8.61
CA GLU A 155 20.08 4.51 7.44
C GLU A 155 19.08 4.44 6.28
N SER A 156 17.77 4.42 6.59
CA SER A 156 16.70 4.39 5.60
C SER A 156 16.23 5.78 5.13
N SER A 157 16.92 6.86 5.52
CA SER A 157 16.54 8.25 5.19
C SER A 157 16.38 8.53 3.69
N TRP A 158 17.06 7.77 2.83
CA TRP A 158 16.97 7.89 1.38
C TRP A 158 15.76 7.17 0.77
N LEU A 159 15.15 6.23 1.49
CA LEU A 159 14.05 5.41 1.01
C LEU A 159 12.72 6.04 1.39
N THR A 160 11.89 6.39 0.40
CA THR A 160 10.54 6.92 0.64
C THR A 160 9.60 6.53 -0.50
N GLY A 161 8.31 6.39 -0.20
CA GLY A 161 7.26 6.01 -1.14
C GLY A 161 7.35 4.55 -1.61
N GLN A 162 8.11 3.70 -0.92
CA GLN A 162 8.30 2.30 -1.33
C GLN A 162 7.46 1.33 -0.50
N ILE A 163 7.17 0.17 -1.10
CA ILE A 163 6.51 -0.94 -0.45
C ILE A 163 7.45 -2.15 -0.47
N LEU A 164 7.77 -2.66 0.71
CA LEU A 164 8.66 -3.81 0.90
C LEU A 164 7.85 -5.04 1.34
N ARG A 165 7.86 -6.09 0.53
CA ARG A 165 7.27 -7.38 0.91
C ARG A 165 8.29 -8.22 1.66
N ILE A 166 7.83 -8.84 2.75
CA ILE A 166 8.65 -9.69 3.61
C ILE A 166 8.02 -11.07 3.63
N ASN A 167 8.76 -12.09 3.18
CA ASN A 167 8.35 -13.49 3.19
C ASN A 167 9.48 -14.34 3.80
N GLY A 168 9.43 -14.56 5.12
CA GLY A 168 10.50 -15.23 5.86
C GLY A 168 11.84 -14.53 5.68
N HIS A 169 12.73 -15.15 4.92
CA HIS A 169 14.08 -14.67 4.63
C HIS A 169 14.20 -13.90 3.31
N THR A 170 13.09 -13.66 2.60
CA THR A 170 13.07 -12.93 1.33
C THR A 170 12.49 -11.54 1.51
N LEU A 171 13.22 -10.53 1.03
CA LEU A 171 12.75 -9.14 0.90
C LEU A 171 12.55 -8.82 -0.58
N SER A 172 11.37 -8.32 -0.94
CA SER A 172 11.04 -7.97 -2.33
C SER A 172 10.51 -6.55 -2.39
N ARG A 173 10.92 -5.80 -3.43
CA ARG A 173 10.27 -4.53 -3.78
C ARG A 173 8.95 -4.83 -4.49
N ILE A 174 7.89 -4.12 -4.11
CA ILE A 174 6.64 -4.12 -4.87
C ILE A 174 6.67 -2.94 -5.83
N GLU A 175 6.40 -3.23 -7.09
CA GLU A 175 6.20 -2.21 -8.13
C GLU A 175 4.73 -1.79 -8.13
N GLY A 176 4.48 -0.49 -8.28
CA GLY A 176 3.13 0.07 -8.32
C GLY A 176 2.44 -0.16 -9.66
N PHE A 177 1.23 0.40 -9.80
CA PHE A 177 0.57 0.44 -11.11
C PHE A 177 1.42 1.21 -12.12
N THR A 178 1.62 0.61 -13.29
CA THR A 178 2.32 1.20 -14.43
C THR A 178 1.48 1.00 -15.68
N GLU A 179 1.59 1.92 -16.63
CA GLU A 179 1.08 1.68 -17.99
C GLU A 179 1.88 0.56 -18.63
N SER A 180 1.20 -0.30 -19.39
CA SER A 180 1.87 -1.31 -20.22
C SER A 180 2.51 -0.67 -21.45
N ASP A 181 3.49 -1.36 -22.05
CA ASP A 181 4.16 -0.90 -23.27
C ASP A 181 3.23 -0.79 -24.50
N HIS A 182 2.06 -1.44 -24.46
CA HIS A 182 1.06 -1.37 -25.53
C HIS A 182 0.09 -0.21 -25.32
N CYS A 183 -0.02 0.68 -26.31
CA CYS A 183 -0.98 1.79 -26.34
C CYS A 183 -1.64 1.86 -27.72
N TYR A 184 -2.97 2.01 -27.76
CA TYR A 184 -3.72 2.23 -29.00
C TYR A 184 -3.95 3.72 -29.23
N ARG A 185 -3.75 4.19 -30.47
CA ARG A 185 -4.02 5.56 -30.88
C ARG A 185 -5.27 5.60 -31.75
N ALA A 186 -6.14 6.57 -31.49
CA ALA A 186 -7.35 6.79 -32.27
C ALA A 186 -7.04 6.96 -33.76
N LYS A 187 -7.90 6.42 -34.63
CA LYS A 187 -7.75 6.51 -36.10
C LYS A 187 -7.70 7.95 -36.62
N ASP A 188 -8.44 8.86 -35.98
CA ASP A 188 -8.47 10.28 -36.34
C ASP A 188 -7.35 11.09 -35.64
N GLY A 189 -6.56 10.44 -34.77
CA GLY A 189 -5.53 11.09 -33.96
C GLY A 189 -6.06 12.00 -32.84
N MET A 190 -7.38 12.07 -32.64
CA MET A 190 -8.04 13.04 -31.76
C MET A 190 -8.89 12.37 -30.68
N ASN A 191 -9.81 11.47 -31.05
CA ASN A 191 -10.78 10.88 -30.13
C ASN A 191 -10.96 9.38 -30.37
N LEU A 192 -11.01 8.59 -29.29
CA LEU A 192 -11.40 7.20 -29.36
C LEU A 192 -12.88 7.09 -29.78
N ALA A 193 -13.14 6.69 -31.02
CA ALA A 193 -14.51 6.44 -31.48
C ALA A 193 -15.03 5.11 -30.89
N PHE A 194 -16.30 5.06 -30.47
CA PHE A 194 -16.89 3.82 -29.93
C PHE A 194 -16.73 2.61 -30.87
N SER A 195 -16.77 2.87 -32.19
CA SER A 195 -16.62 1.85 -33.25
C SER A 195 -15.22 1.21 -33.31
N GLU A 196 -14.18 1.83 -32.75
CA GLU A 196 -12.81 1.27 -32.74
C GLU A 196 -12.39 0.69 -31.38
N VAL A 197 -13.07 1.04 -30.28
CA VAL A 197 -12.71 0.61 -28.92
C VAL A 197 -12.65 -0.92 -28.81
N GLY A 198 -13.60 -1.64 -29.40
CA GLY A 198 -13.60 -3.11 -29.36
C GLY A 198 -12.34 -3.73 -29.98
N GLN A 199 -11.89 -3.20 -31.12
CA GLN A 199 -10.66 -3.64 -31.77
C GLN A 199 -9.43 -3.25 -30.95
N ALA A 200 -9.40 -2.00 -30.45
CA ALA A 200 -8.31 -1.49 -29.62
C ALA A 200 -8.10 -2.34 -28.37
N VAL A 201 -9.18 -2.66 -27.64
CA VAL A 201 -9.14 -3.49 -26.43
C VAL A 201 -8.70 -4.92 -26.76
N SER A 202 -9.25 -5.51 -27.83
CA SER A 202 -8.83 -6.86 -28.26
C SER A 202 -7.32 -6.92 -28.57
N TRP A 203 -6.78 -5.89 -29.20
CA TRP A 203 -5.36 -5.79 -29.50
C TRP A 203 -4.50 -5.62 -28.24
N LEU A 204 -4.88 -4.69 -27.35
CA LEU A 204 -4.18 -4.43 -26.09
C LEU A 204 -4.06 -5.69 -25.21
N TRP A 205 -5.08 -6.56 -25.23
CA TRP A 205 -5.11 -7.82 -24.48
C TRP A 205 -4.67 -9.05 -25.30
N GLY A 206 -4.20 -8.88 -26.54
CA GLY A 206 -3.77 -10.00 -27.39
C GLY A 206 -4.87 -11.01 -27.72
N ALA A 207 -6.14 -10.61 -27.60
CA ALA A 207 -7.31 -11.44 -27.86
C ALA A 207 -7.72 -11.46 -29.36
N SER A 208 -7.02 -10.71 -30.20
CA SER A 208 -7.28 -10.68 -31.65
C SER A 208 -6.83 -11.99 -32.31
N PRO A 209 -7.63 -12.56 -33.24
CA PRO A 209 -7.21 -13.68 -34.07
C PRO A 209 -5.84 -13.46 -34.72
N ARG A 210 -4.98 -14.49 -34.72
CA ARG A 210 -3.66 -14.43 -35.38
C ARG A 210 -3.84 -14.03 -36.84
N GLY A 211 -3.23 -12.92 -37.26
CA GLY A 211 -3.26 -12.42 -38.64
C GLY A 211 -4.05 -11.13 -38.86
N LEU A 212 -4.82 -10.66 -37.88
CA LEU A 212 -5.25 -9.27 -37.84
C LEU A 212 -4.04 -8.43 -37.40
N ALA A 213 -3.57 -7.55 -38.29
CA ALA A 213 -2.44 -6.67 -38.01
C ALA A 213 -2.67 -5.93 -36.68
N GLY A 214 -1.62 -5.86 -35.86
CA GLY A 214 -1.56 -4.91 -34.76
C GLY A 214 -1.73 -3.48 -35.26
N PRO A 215 -1.76 -2.49 -34.34
CA PRO A 215 -2.61 -1.31 -34.44
C PRO A 215 -2.58 -0.77 -35.86
N LEU A 216 -3.70 -0.90 -36.59
CA LEU A 216 -3.76 -0.49 -37.99
C LEU A 216 -3.31 0.97 -38.06
N PRO A 217 -2.19 1.28 -38.75
CA PRO A 217 -1.78 2.65 -38.94
C PRO A 217 -2.90 3.41 -39.64
N THR A 218 -3.08 4.65 -39.20
CA THR A 218 -3.97 5.67 -39.75
C THR A 218 -3.87 5.71 -41.28
N ALA A 219 -5.02 5.67 -41.96
CA ALA A 219 -5.11 6.12 -43.35
C ALA A 219 -4.78 7.62 -43.43
#